data_AF-A0A426RQC7-F1
#
_entry.id   AF-A0A426RQC7-F1
#
_cell.length_a   1.000
_cell.length_b   1.000
_cell.length_c   1.000
_cell.angle_alpha   90.00
_cell.angle_beta   90.00
_cell.angle_gamma   90.00
#
_symmetry.space_group_name_H-M   'P 1'
#
loop_
_entity.id
_entity.type
_entity.pdbx_description
1 polymer ?
#
loop_
_entity_poly.entity_id
_entity_poly.type
_entity_poly.pdbx_seq_one_letter_code
_entity_poly.pdbx_strand_id
1 'polypeptide(L)'
;MAFFKDVSFRNAGSDLVGFLRTPGRHSPWLFLAACVPTAIIMYTFYLDSITKATPPPREIIYIESWPATRSLEETKAAIAERQKLKDEMRAREKEAYKAFGRAVGMDVDKIEREAQSAQAANKTVAAPASAGAGQ
;
A
#
# COMPACT_ATOMS: atom_id res chain seq x y z
N MET A 1 -17.57 -10.01 -47.48
CA MET A 1 -17.40 -10.94 -46.34
C MET A 1 -17.99 -12.30 -46.71
N ALA A 2 -17.23 -13.18 -47.38
CA ALA A 2 -17.71 -14.49 -47.84
C ALA A 2 -16.93 -15.68 -47.23
N PHE A 3 -15.97 -15.41 -46.33
CA PHE A 3 -15.04 -16.43 -45.82
C PHE A 3 -15.72 -17.52 -44.98
N PHE A 4 -16.85 -17.23 -44.34
CA PHE A 4 -17.58 -18.18 -43.49
C PHE A 4 -18.64 -19.02 -44.23
N LYS A 5 -18.88 -18.75 -45.52
CA LYS A 5 -19.90 -19.47 -46.30
C LYS A 5 -19.42 -20.83 -46.79
N ASP A 6 -18.11 -20.97 -47.00
CA ASP A 6 -17.46 -22.19 -47.48
C ASP A 6 -16.85 -23.04 -46.34
N VAL A 7 -16.90 -22.53 -45.10
CA VAL A 7 -16.45 -23.27 -43.90
C VAL A 7 -17.59 -24.16 -43.41
N SER A 8 -17.62 -25.39 -43.90
CA SER A 8 -18.58 -26.39 -43.40
C SER A 8 -18.10 -26.98 -42.07
N PHE A 9 -18.62 -26.47 -40.96
CA PHE A 9 -18.34 -26.97 -39.60
C PHE A 9 -18.59 -28.48 -39.45
N ARG A 10 -19.57 -29.01 -40.20
CA ARG A 10 -19.91 -30.45 -40.20
C ARG A 10 -18.80 -31.33 -40.79
N ASN A 11 -18.20 -30.92 -41.91
CA ASN A 11 -17.13 -31.71 -42.54
C ASN A 11 -15.82 -31.57 -41.76
N ALA A 12 -15.57 -30.40 -41.15
CA ALA A 12 -14.41 -30.18 -40.28
C ALA A 12 -14.46 -31.08 -39.02
N GLY A 13 -15.64 -31.26 -38.42
CA GLY A 13 -15.83 -32.18 -37.29
C GLY A 13 -15.59 -33.64 -37.67
N SER A 14 -16.08 -34.10 -38.82
CA SER A 14 -15.81 -35.47 -39.29
C SER A 14 -14.34 -35.70 -39.63
N ASP A 15 -13.66 -34.69 -40.17
CA ASP A 15 -12.23 -34.73 -40.47
C ASP A 15 -11.38 -34.81 -39.20
N LEU A 16 -11.69 -34.00 -38.18
CA LEU A 16 -11.03 -34.06 -36.87
C LEU A 16 -11.18 -35.44 -36.21
N VAL A 17 -12.39 -36.02 -36.25
CA VAL A 17 -12.64 -37.37 -35.71
C VAL A 17 -11.90 -38.44 -36.52
N GLY A 18 -11.81 -38.30 -37.84
CA GLY A 18 -11.01 -39.17 -38.70
C GLY A 18 -9.52 -39.10 -38.39
N PHE A 19 -8.99 -37.89 -38.18
CA PHE A 19 -7.60 -37.66 -37.78
C PHE A 19 -7.29 -38.29 -36.42
N LEU A 20 -8.15 -38.10 -35.42
CA LEU A 20 -8.00 -38.69 -34.08
C LEU A 20 -8.04 -40.23 -34.07
N ARG A 21 -8.72 -40.85 -35.05
CA ARG A 21 -8.81 -42.31 -35.20
C ARG A 21 -7.66 -42.92 -36.02
N THR A 22 -6.87 -42.10 -36.69
CA THR A 22 -5.79 -42.60 -37.56
C THR A 22 -4.57 -43.00 -36.70
N PRO A 23 -4.11 -44.26 -36.71
CA PRO A 23 -2.89 -44.66 -36.02
C PRO A 23 -1.67 -44.14 -36.80
N GLY A 24 -1.19 -42.95 -36.43
CA GLY A 24 0.01 -42.32 -37.00
C GLY A 24 1.26 -42.47 -36.13
N ARG A 25 2.41 -41.99 -36.62
CA ARG A 25 3.69 -42.00 -35.89
C ARG A 25 3.68 -41.16 -34.61
N HIS A 26 2.79 -40.17 -34.52
CA HIS A 26 2.56 -39.38 -33.32
C HIS A 26 1.13 -39.65 -32.83
N SER A 27 1.00 -40.05 -31.57
CA SER A 27 -0.31 -40.37 -30.99
C SER A 27 -1.07 -39.07 -30.68
N PRO A 28 -2.32 -38.89 -31.17
CA PRO A 28 -3.15 -37.72 -30.84
C PRO A 28 -3.41 -37.60 -29.32
N TRP A 29 -3.25 -38.69 -28.58
CA TRP A 29 -3.32 -38.71 -27.12
C TRP A 29 -2.22 -37.90 -26.45
N LEU A 30 -1.02 -37.79 -27.04
CA LEU A 30 0.06 -36.97 -26.49
C LEU A 30 -0.27 -35.48 -26.58
N PHE A 31 -0.91 -35.06 -27.67
CA PHE A 31 -1.40 -33.69 -27.82
C PHE A 31 -2.48 -33.37 -26.77
N LEU A 32 -3.47 -34.26 -26.63
CA LEU A 32 -4.50 -34.09 -25.60
C LEU A 32 -3.89 -34.05 -24.19
N ALA A 33 -2.95 -34.94 -23.88
CA ALA A 33 -2.25 -34.96 -22.60
C ALA A 33 -1.48 -33.67 -22.32
N ALA A 34 -0.89 -33.04 -23.35
CA ALA A 34 -0.22 -31.74 -23.21
C ALA A 34 -1.19 -30.58 -22.91
N CYS A 35 -2.44 -30.66 -23.37
CA CYS A 35 -3.47 -29.65 -23.08
C CYS A 35 -4.06 -29.75 -21.67
N VAL A 36 -4.00 -30.94 -21.04
CA VAL A 36 -4.60 -31.19 -19.72
C VAL A 36 -4.06 -30.26 -18.62
N PRO A 37 -2.74 -30.08 -18.43
CA PRO A 37 -2.21 -29.19 -17.39
C PRO A 37 -2.69 -27.75 -17.55
N THR A 38 -2.68 -27.22 -18.77
CA THR A 38 -3.15 -25.86 -19.06
C THR A 38 -4.64 -25.70 -18.78
N ALA A 39 -5.46 -26.68 -19.18
CA ALA A 39 -6.89 -26.67 -18.91
C ALA A 39 -7.18 -26.71 -17.40
N ILE A 40 -6.43 -27.51 -16.63
CA ILE A 40 -6.55 -27.58 -15.17
C ILE A 40 -6.22 -26.22 -14.54
N ILE A 41 -5.09 -25.60 -14.93
CA ILE A 41 -4.68 -24.28 -14.38
C ILE A 41 -5.73 -23.21 -14.66
N MET A 42 -6.27 -23.18 -15.89
CA MET A 42 -7.32 -22.22 -16.25
C MET A 42 -8.60 -22.47 -15.45
N TYR A 43 -8.97 -23.74 -15.26
CA TYR A 43 -10.16 -24.11 -14.50
C TYR A 43 -10.02 -23.77 -13.01
N THR A 44 -8.86 -24.01 -12.39
CA THR A 44 -8.64 -23.65 -10.98
C THR A 44 -8.69 -22.15 -10.76
N PHE A 45 -8.11 -21.34 -11.66
CA PHE A 45 -8.23 -19.88 -11.61
C PHE A 45 -9.67 -19.40 -11.83
N TYR A 46 -10.42 -20.05 -12.71
CA TYR A 46 -11.83 -19.73 -12.89
C TYR A 46 -12.63 -19.96 -11.59
N LEU A 47 -12.46 -21.12 -10.93
CA LEU A 47 -13.10 -21.39 -9.65
C LEU A 47 -12.67 -20.41 -8.55
N ASP A 48 -11.37 -20.08 -8.49
CA ASP A 48 -10.83 -19.12 -7.54
C ASP A 48 -11.47 -17.73 -7.74
N SER A 49 -11.60 -17.29 -9.00
CA SER A 49 -12.24 -16.02 -9.33
C SER A 49 -13.69 -15.96 -8.89
N ILE A 50 -14.48 -17.03 -9.01
CA ILE A 50 -15.87 -17.05 -8.55
C ILE A 50 -15.96 -16.85 -7.03
N THR A 51 -15.05 -17.47 -6.29
CA THR A 51 -15.09 -17.44 -4.82
C THR A 51 -14.46 -16.18 -4.22
N LYS A 52 -13.53 -15.53 -4.91
CA LYS A 52 -12.73 -14.41 -4.40
C LYS A 52 -12.93 -13.08 -5.13
N ALA A 53 -13.73 -13.02 -6.20
CA ALA A 53 -13.90 -11.79 -6.99
C ALA A 53 -14.56 -10.64 -6.22
N THR A 54 -15.36 -10.93 -5.19
CA THR A 54 -16.02 -9.89 -4.39
C THR A 54 -15.28 -9.73 -3.07
N PRO A 55 -14.48 -8.67 -2.88
CA PRO A 55 -13.92 -8.37 -1.56
C PRO A 55 -15.08 -8.18 -0.55
N PRO A 56 -14.94 -8.69 0.68
CA PRO A 56 -15.97 -8.51 1.70
C PRO A 56 -16.22 -7.01 1.90
N PRO A 57 -17.48 -6.59 2.16
CA PRO A 57 -17.78 -5.19 2.40
C PRO A 57 -16.89 -4.68 3.54
N ARG A 58 -16.19 -3.58 3.29
CA ARG A 58 -15.33 -2.94 4.29
C ARG A 58 -16.16 -2.62 5.54
N GLU A 59 -15.72 -3.12 6.68
CA GLU A 59 -16.32 -2.77 7.96
C GLU A 59 -15.86 -1.35 8.32
N ILE A 60 -16.79 -0.38 8.27
CA ILE A 60 -16.52 0.99 8.72
C ILE A 60 -16.80 1.03 10.22
N ILE A 61 -15.76 0.78 11.01
CA ILE A 61 -15.82 0.91 12.46
C ILE A 61 -15.71 2.40 12.81
N TYR A 62 -16.82 3.01 13.21
CA TYR A 62 -16.82 4.37 13.73
C TYR A 62 -16.40 4.35 15.19
N ILE A 63 -15.22 4.92 15.48
CA ILE A 63 -14.74 5.12 16.84
C ILE A 63 -15.00 6.57 17.21
N GLU A 64 -16.01 6.80 18.04
CA GLU A 64 -16.27 8.13 18.61
C GLU A 64 -15.13 8.50 19.56
N SER A 65 -14.20 9.31 19.06
CA SER A 65 -13.03 9.71 19.85
C SER A 65 -13.35 10.81 20.87
N TRP A 66 -14.47 11.53 20.70
CA TRP A 66 -14.85 12.67 21.53
C TRP A 66 -16.37 12.87 21.56
N PRO A 67 -16.97 13.16 22.73
CA PRO A 67 -18.38 13.52 22.81
C PRO A 67 -18.61 14.91 22.20
N ALA A 68 -19.69 15.07 21.42
CA ALA A 68 -20.07 16.35 20.81
C ALA A 68 -20.45 17.43 21.85
N THR A 69 -20.70 17.04 23.11
CA THR A 69 -21.08 17.91 24.22
C THR A 69 -19.88 18.50 24.98
N ARG A 70 -18.65 18.25 24.51
CA ARG A 70 -17.45 18.69 25.20
C ARG A 70 -17.35 20.22 25.24
N SER A 71 -17.02 20.77 26.40
CA SER A 71 -16.81 22.21 26.55
C SER A 71 -15.44 22.66 26.02
N LEU A 72 -15.32 23.94 25.65
CA LEU A 72 -14.06 24.53 25.20
C LEU A 72 -12.97 24.49 26.29
N GLU A 73 -13.35 24.62 27.56
CA GLU A 73 -12.40 24.59 28.67
C GLU A 73 -11.83 23.20 28.91
N GLU A 74 -12.68 22.18 28.88
CA GLU A 74 -12.26 20.78 29.01
C GLU A 74 -11.35 20.36 27.85
N THR A 75 -11.62 20.90 26.65
CA THR A 75 -10.77 20.71 25.47
C THR A 75 -9.38 21.30 25.69
N LYS A 76 -9.30 22.55 26.16
CA LYS A 76 -8.01 23.21 26.44
C LYS A 76 -7.21 22.48 27.52
N ALA A 77 -7.86 22.03 28.59
CA ALA A 77 -7.22 21.27 29.66
C ALA A 77 -6.60 19.95 29.14
N ALA A 78 -7.35 19.18 28.35
CA ALA A 78 -6.84 17.93 27.77
C ALA A 78 -5.74 18.16 26.72
N ILE A 79 -5.78 19.26 25.97
CA ILE A 79 -4.69 19.64 25.07
C ILE A 79 -3.43 19.93 25.88
N ALA A 80 -3.55 20.69 26.97
CA ALA A 80 -2.41 21.03 27.83
C ALA A 80 -1.78 19.78 28.46
N GLU A 81 -2.60 18.84 28.94
CA GLU A 81 -2.14 17.56 29.49
C GLU A 81 -1.41 16.72 28.44
N ARG A 82 -2.01 16.56 27.25
CA ARG A 82 -1.37 15.82 26.15
C ARG A 82 -0.10 16.49 25.66
N GLN A 83 -0.04 17.81 25.68
CA GLN A 83 1.16 18.55 25.29
C GLN A 83 2.30 18.27 26.26
N LYS A 84 2.03 18.27 27.57
CA LYS A 84 3.02 17.89 28.60
C LYS A 84 3.56 16.48 28.36
N LEU A 85 2.68 15.50 28.18
CA LEU A 85 3.09 14.11 27.90
C LEU A 85 3.93 13.99 26.62
N LYS A 86 3.55 14.70 25.56
CA LYS A 86 4.32 14.73 24.31
C LYS A 86 5.69 15.38 24.48
N ASP A 87 5.77 16.45 25.25
CA ASP A 87 7.02 17.16 25.51
C ASP A 87 7.97 16.30 26.36
N GLU A 88 7.46 15.57 27.35
CA GLU A 88 8.21 14.60 28.14
C GLU A 88 8.76 13.46 27.28
N MET A 89 7.93 12.87 26.41
CA MET A 89 8.36 11.82 25.49
C MET A 89 9.44 12.31 24.53
N ARG A 90 9.25 13.50 23.94
CA ARG A 90 10.27 14.12 23.07
C ARG A 90 11.57 14.41 23.82
N ALA A 91 11.51 14.81 25.09
CA ALA A 91 12.71 15.03 25.89
C ALA A 91 13.48 13.72 26.09
N ARG A 92 12.77 12.63 26.44
CA ARG A 92 13.37 11.29 26.59
C ARG A 92 13.99 10.77 25.30
N GLU A 93 13.29 10.92 24.17
CA GLU A 93 13.83 10.53 22.87
C GLU A 93 15.11 11.30 22.55
N LYS A 94 15.09 12.63 22.72
CA LYS A 94 16.29 13.45 22.53
C LYS A 94 17.45 12.97 23.41
N GLU A 95 17.21 12.72 24.69
CA GLU A 95 18.24 12.22 25.60
C GLU A 95 18.80 10.85 25.16
N ALA A 96 17.93 9.93 24.73
CA ALA A 96 18.34 8.64 24.20
C ALA A 96 19.21 8.77 22.94
N TYR A 97 18.82 9.64 22.00
CA TYR A 97 19.63 9.92 20.80
C TYR A 97 20.97 10.59 21.12
N LYS A 98 21.01 11.51 22.09
CA LYS A 98 22.27 12.11 22.56
C LYS A 98 23.18 11.05 23.18
N ALA A 99 22.63 10.17 24.02
CA ALA A 99 23.39 9.09 24.64
C ALA A 99 23.95 8.11 23.58
N PHE A 100 23.15 7.76 22.58
CA PHE A 100 23.60 6.95 21.45
C PHE A 100 24.72 7.64 20.65
N GLY A 101 24.55 8.92 20.32
CA GLY A 101 25.58 9.69 19.61
C GLY A 101 26.92 9.71 20.36
N ARG A 102 26.89 9.91 21.69
CA ARG A 102 28.08 9.85 22.54
C ARG A 102 28.72 8.45 22.53
N ALA A 103 27.91 7.39 22.58
CA ALA A 103 28.41 6.01 22.54
C ALA A 103 29.09 5.64 21.22
N VAL A 104 28.64 6.22 20.10
CA VAL A 104 29.23 6.03 18.76
C VAL A 104 30.41 7.00 18.51
N GLY A 105 30.80 7.80 19.51
CA GLY A 105 31.95 8.71 19.44
C GLY A 105 31.66 10.04 18.75
N MET A 106 30.39 10.44 18.62
CA MET A 106 29.98 11.74 18.07
C MET A 106 29.96 12.81 19.17
N ASP A 107 30.52 13.99 18.89
CA ASP A 107 30.47 15.16 19.80
C ASP A 107 29.12 15.88 19.68
N VAL A 108 28.13 15.34 20.39
CA VAL A 108 26.74 15.84 20.41
C VAL A 108 26.64 17.25 20.98
N ASP A 109 27.50 17.60 21.95
CA ASP A 109 27.44 18.90 22.62
C ASP A 109 27.98 20.04 21.74
N LYS A 110 28.92 19.75 20.82
CA LYS A 110 29.33 20.69 19.77
C LYS A 110 28.23 20.88 18.73
N ILE A 111 27.61 19.80 18.27
CA ILE A 111 26.51 19.84 17.28
C ILE A 111 25.32 20.66 17.82
N GLU A 112 24.98 20.53 19.10
CA GLU A 112 23.90 21.32 19.71
C GLU A 112 24.21 22.81 19.77
N ARG A 113 25.46 23.18 20.09
CA ARG A 113 25.88 24.59 20.12
C ARG A 113 25.83 25.23 18.74
N GLU A 114 26.28 24.51 17.71
CA GLU A 114 26.19 24.94 16.31
C GLU A 114 24.73 25.00 15.83
N ALA A 115 23.89 24.05 16.24
CA ALA A 115 22.47 24.07 15.91
C ALA A 115 21.73 25.26 16.57
N GLN A 116 22.07 25.59 17.83
CA GLN A 116 21.48 26.73 18.55
C GLN A 116 21.91 28.06 17.93
N SER A 117 23.17 28.21 17.55
CA SER A 117 23.66 29.44 16.89
C SER A 117 23.05 29.61 15.50
N ALA A 118 22.92 28.53 14.72
CA ALA A 118 22.25 28.54 13.43
C ALA A 118 20.75 28.88 13.56
N GLN A 119 20.06 28.34 14.57
CA GLN A 119 18.65 28.68 14.84
C GLN A 119 18.48 30.13 15.28
N ALA A 120 19.37 30.66 16.12
CA ALA A 120 19.34 32.06 16.52
C ALA A 120 19.55 32.99 15.32
N ALA A 121 20.48 32.66 14.43
CA ALA A 121 20.72 33.39 13.20
C ALA A 121 19.54 33.29 12.21
N ASN A 122 18.89 32.12 12.08
CA ASN A 122 17.71 31.99 11.23
C ASN A 122 16.50 32.74 11.79
N LYS A 123 16.33 32.76 13.12
CA LYS A 123 15.22 33.45 13.78
C LYS A 123 15.32 34.98 13.65
N THR A 124 16.52 35.54 13.63
CA THR A 124 16.72 36.98 13.40
C THR A 124 16.50 37.37 11.93
N VAL A 125 16.84 36.50 10.99
CA VAL A 125 16.62 36.72 9.54
C VAL A 125 15.15 36.54 9.14
N ALA A 126 14.39 35.66 9.81
CA ALA A 126 12.97 35.43 9.54
C ALA A 126 12.00 36.47 10.16
N ALA A 127 12.50 37.37 11.02
CA ALA A 127 11.68 38.37 11.73
C ALA A 127 11.13 39.57 10.91
N PRO A 128 11.58 39.92 9.67
CA PRO A 128 11.04 41.09 8.98
C PRO A 128 9.86 40.80 8.03
N ALA A 129 9.38 39.56 7.88
CA ALA A 129 8.39 39.23 6.83
C ALA A 129 6.89 39.22 7.26
N SER A 130 6.55 39.42 8.53
CA SER A 130 5.15 39.37 9.00
C SER A 130 4.57 40.69 9.54
N ALA A 131 5.30 41.81 9.45
CA ALA A 131 4.84 43.11 9.94
C ALA A 131 4.20 44.02 8.86
N GLY A 132 3.85 43.48 7.68
CA GLY A 132 3.34 44.28 6.56
C GLY A 132 2.34 43.55 5.68
N ALA A 133 1.20 43.14 6.23
CA ALA A 133 0.01 42.79 5.43
C ALA A 133 -1.24 42.92 6.31
N GLY A 134 -1.90 44.07 6.23
CA GLY A 134 -3.12 44.39 6.95
C GLY A 134 -3.54 45.84 6.71
N GLN A 135 -3.79 46.19 5.45
CA GLN A 135 -4.79 47.20 5.08
C GLN A 135 -6.13 46.48 4.95
#